data_AF-F4W4M1-F1
#
_entry.id   AF-F4W4M1-F1
#
_cell.length_a   1.000
_cell.length_b   1.000
_cell.length_c   1.000
_cell.angle_alpha   90.00
_cell.angle_beta   90.00
_cell.angle_gamma   90.00
#
_symmetry.space_group_name_H-M   'P 1'
#
loop_
_entity.id
_entity.type
_entity.pdbx_description
1 polymer ?
#
loop_
_entity_poly.entity_id
_entity_poly.type
_entity_poly.pdbx_seq_one_letter_code
_entity_poly.pdbx_strand_id
1 'polypeptide(L)' 'MITSNEVKPHQCQQCLKSFSSNHQLVQHIRVHTGEKPYKCSYCDRRFKQLSHVQQHTR' A
#
# COMPACT_ATOMS: atom_id res chain seq x y z
N MET A 1 -15.10 30.11 6.33
CA MET A 1 -14.90 28.93 7.20
C MET A 1 -14.44 27.78 6.31
N ILE A 2 -13.15 27.46 6.29
CA ILE A 2 -12.66 26.31 5.52
C ILE A 2 -12.63 25.12 6.47
N THR A 3 -13.79 24.46 6.63
CA THR A 3 -13.89 23.18 7.30
C THR A 3 -13.54 22.09 6.28
N SER A 4 -12.26 21.76 6.16
CA SER A 4 -11.85 20.49 5.56
C SER A 4 -10.71 19.93 6.39
N ASN A 5 -11.05 19.58 7.62
CA ASN A 5 -10.21 18.81 8.52
C ASN A 5 -10.21 17.33 8.11
N GLU A 6 -9.87 17.04 6.84
CA GLU A 6 -9.35 15.73 6.44
C GLU A 6 -7.83 15.83 6.46
N VAL A 7 -7.28 16.07 7.65
CA VAL A 7 -5.84 15.92 7.85
C VAL A 7 -5.56 14.44 7.67
N LYS A 8 -5.13 14.06 6.47
CA LYS A 8 -4.50 12.77 6.19
C LYS A 8 -3.01 12.99 6.45
N PRO A 9 -2.52 12.78 7.68
CA PRO A 9 -1.16 13.18 8.07
C PRO A 9 -0.09 12.40 7.31
N HIS A 10 -0.48 11.29 6.67
CA HIS A 10 0.45 10.41 5.97
C HIS A 10 0.40 10.68 4.47
N GLN A 11 1.23 11.62 4.02
CA GLN A 11 1.36 11.98 2.60
C GLN A 11 2.57 11.31 1.95
N CYS A 12 2.36 10.76 0.75
CA CYS A 12 3.45 10.25 -0.08
C CYS A 12 4.21 11.41 -0.71
N GLN A 13 5.53 11.47 -0.50
CA GLN A 13 6.36 12.55 -1.05
C GLN A 13 6.64 12.41 -2.56
N GLN A 14 6.43 11.22 -3.14
CA GLN A 14 6.69 10.99 -4.58
C GLN A 14 5.52 11.41 -5.48
N CYS A 15 4.27 11.30 -5.00
CA CYS A 15 3.07 11.58 -5.80
C CYS A 15 2.02 12.43 -5.07
N LEU A 16 2.36 12.94 -3.87
CA LEU A 16 1.55 13.82 -3.03
C LEU A 16 0.19 13.26 -2.60
N LYS A 17 -0.07 11.97 -2.82
CA LYS A 17 -1.29 11.29 -2.32
C LYS A 17 -1.26 11.21 -0.80
N SER A 18 -2.38 11.58 -0.17
CA SER A 18 -2.55 11.52 1.28
C SER A 18 -3.38 10.31 1.71
N PHE A 19 -2.96 9.68 2.80
CA PHE A 19 -3.56 8.48 3.38
C PHE A 19 -4.01 8.72 4.82
N SER A 20 -5.09 8.06 5.21
CA SER A 20 -5.66 8.19 6.55
C SER A 20 -4.82 7.49 7.64
N SER A 21 -3.91 6.59 7.26
CA SER A 21 -3.05 5.86 8.19
C SER A 21 -1.66 5.59 7.63
N ASN A 22 -0.66 5.48 8.51
CA ASN A 22 0.72 5.21 8.13
C ASN A 22 0.86 3.87 7.38
N HIS A 23 0.14 2.84 7.83
CA HIS A 23 0.12 1.52 7.16
C HIS A 23 -0.28 1.63 5.68
N GLN A 24 -1.30 2.42 5.36
CA GLN A 24 -1.73 2.64 3.96
C GLN A 24 -0.66 3.38 3.16
N LEU A 25 0.00 4.38 3.74
CA LEU A 25 1.12 5.07 3.10
C LEU A 25 2.28 4.12 2.83
N VAL A 26 2.69 3.29 3.81
CA VAL A 26 3.77 2.31 3.65
C VAL A 26 3.43 1.28 2.58
N GLN A 27 2.20 0.77 2.56
CA GLN A 27 1.74 -0.13 1.50
C GLN A 27 1.74 0.57 0.14
N HIS A 28 1.37 1.84 0.08
CA HIS A 28 1.41 2.63 -1.14
C HIS A 28 2.83 2.84 -1.67
N ILE A 29 3.82 3.06 -0.80
CA ILE A 29 5.23 3.25 -1.20
C ILE A 29 5.76 2.05 -1.99
N ARG A 30 5.29 0.83 -1.70
CA ARG A 30 5.61 -0.39 -2.47
C ARG A 30 5.19 -0.30 -3.94
N VAL A 31 4.31 0.63 -4.30
CA VAL A 31 3.95 0.90 -5.70
C VAL A 31 5.09 1.59 -6.43
N HIS A 32 5.80 2.50 -5.78
CA HIS A 32 6.93 3.22 -6.34
C HIS A 32 8.22 2.39 -6.31
N THR A 33 8.48 1.69 -5.20
CA THR A 33 9.69 0.84 -5.08
C THR A 33 9.58 -0.47 -5.85
N GLY A 34 8.35 -0.86 -6.24
CA GLY A 34 8.09 -2.15 -6.88
C GLY A 34 8.27 -3.35 -5.94
N GLU A 35 8.49 -3.12 -4.65
CA GLU A 35 8.71 -4.19 -3.67
C GLU A 35 7.49 -5.10 -3.54
N LYS A 36 7.74 -6.40 -3.60
CA LYS A 36 6.73 -7.44 -3.46
C LYS A 36 7.20 -8.43 -2.39
N PRO A 37 6.99 -8.09 -1.10
CA PRO A 37 7.52 -8.87 0.01
C PRO A 37 6.85 -10.25 0.12
N TYR A 38 5.61 -10.39 -0.35
CA TYR A 38 4.88 -11.64 -0.22
C TYR A 38 5.08 -12.51 -1.47
N LYS A 39 5.67 -13.69 -1.30
CA LYS A 39 5.79 -14.72 -2.33
C LYS A 39 4.69 -15.76 -2.14
N CYS A 40 4.10 -16.25 -3.22
CA CYS A 40 3.23 -17.41 -3.17
C CYS A 40 4.05 -18.67 -2.83
N SER A 41 3.52 -19.55 -1.99
CA SER A 41 4.20 -20.81 -1.64
C SER A 41 4.13 -21.85 -2.76
N TYR A 42 3.14 -21.74 -3.65
CA TYR A 42 2.88 -22.71 -4.72
C TYR A 42 3.44 -22.29 -6.08
N CYS A 43 3.82 -21.02 -6.25
CA CYS A 43 4.44 -20.51 -7.47
C CYS A 43 5.37 -19.33 -7.20
N ASP A 44 6.20 -18.94 -8.17
CA ASP A 44 7.15 -17.82 -7.99
C ASP A 44 6.51 -16.41 -8.09
N ARG A 45 5.18 -16.30 -8.10
CA ARG A 45 4.51 -15.00 -8.13
C ARG A 45 4.69 -14.26 -6.80
N ARG A 46 5.06 -12.98 -6.91
CA ARG A 46 5.21 -12.06 -5.77
C ARG A 46 4.13 -10.99 -5.80
N PHE A 47 3.64 -10.60 -4.63
CA PHE A 47 2.54 -9.67 -4.42
C PHE A 47 2.91 -8.56 -3.43
N LYS A 48 2.26 -7.41 -3.57
CA LYS A 48 2.45 -6.24 -2.70
C LYS A 48 1.71 -6.34 -1.36
N GLN A 49 0.67 -7.19 -1.31
CA GLN A 49 -0.22 -7.36 -0.16
C GLN A 49 -0.51 -8.85 0.08
N LEU A 50 -0.67 -9.23 1.35
CA LEU A 50 -0.97 -10.60 1.76
C LEU A 50 -2.38 -11.04 1.31
N SER A 51 -3.36 -10.14 1.38
CA SER A 51 -4.74 -10.39 0.90
C SER A 51 -4.77 -10.86 -0.55
N HIS A 52 -3.95 -10.26 -1.42
CA HIS A 52 -3.82 -10.69 -2.81
C HIS A 52 -3.16 -12.06 -2.96
N VAL A 53 -2.20 -12.43 -2.10
CA VAL A 53 -1.66 -13.80 -2.08
C VAL A 53 -2.74 -14.78 -1.67
N GLN A 54 -3.46 -14.49 -0.57
CA GLN A 54 -4.51 -15.35 -0.06
C GLN A 54 -5.63 -15.56 -1.09
N GLN A 55 -6.05 -14.51 -1.79
CA GLN A 55 -7.03 -14.62 -2.87
C GLN A 55 -6.48 -15.43 -4.07
N HIS A 56 -5.19 -15.30 -4.36
CA HIS A 56 -4.56 -16.08 -5.43
C HIS A 56 -4.42 -17.57 -5.08
N THR A 57 -4.26 -17.92 -3.81
CA THR A 57 -4.05 -19.30 -3.33
C THR A 57 -5.33 -20.01 -2.91
N ARG A 58 -6.47 -19.32 -2.87
CA ARG A 58 -7.80 -19.92 -2.66
C ARG A 58 -8.30 -20.52 -3.96
#